data_AF-A0A945F747-F1
#
_entry.id   AF-A0A945F747-F1
#
_cell.length_a   1.000
_cell.length_b   1.000
_cell.length_c   1.000
_cell.angle_alpha   90.00
_cell.angle_beta   90.00
_cell.angle_gamma   90.00
#
_symmetry.space_group_name_H-M   'P 1'
#
loop_
_entity.id
_entity.type
_entity.pdbx_description
1 polymer ?
#
loop_
_entity_poly.entity_id
_entity_poly.type
_entity_poly.pdbx_seq_one_letter_code
_entity_poly.pdbx_strand_id
1 'polypeptide(L)'
;MKKLIYLFLALLIVACSSDDGDSNSLLSSWQITVDGQTYQESPPIPIYSGGSGPLNDCNGDLAFYQFFPEIDTATRFYSADISHYWLTSDFNSTSLGSYPIKGDYLDNDCNLTLSVTLSDSFENDSFSNGTHNVTSINQISSSNNETLWSIEGNFSGTYTYNNTGETVSLTGSYRSVIATYQD
;
A
#
# COMPACT_ATOMS: atom_id res chain seq x y z
N MET A 1 -31.94 -11.94 54.79
CA MET A 1 -30.69 -11.38 55.34
C MET A 1 -29.50 -12.10 54.72
N LYS A 2 -28.49 -11.31 54.30
CA LYS A 2 -27.14 -11.69 53.82
C LYS A 2 -27.05 -12.18 52.37
N LYS A 3 -26.13 -11.71 51.52
CA LYS A 3 -25.25 -10.52 51.46
C LYS A 3 -24.73 -10.54 50.01
N LEU A 4 -24.95 -9.48 49.22
CA LEU A 4 -24.31 -9.33 47.91
C LEU A 4 -22.79 -9.24 48.10
N ILE A 5 -22.05 -10.13 47.44
CA ILE A 5 -20.60 -10.01 47.31
C ILE A 5 -20.34 -9.41 45.94
N TYR A 6 -20.01 -8.12 45.92
CA TYR A 6 -19.48 -7.44 44.74
C TYR A 6 -18.01 -7.85 44.59
N LEU A 7 -17.72 -8.62 43.54
CA LEU A 7 -16.35 -8.90 43.12
C LEU A 7 -15.88 -7.73 42.25
N PHE A 8 -15.17 -6.79 42.86
CA PHE A 8 -14.47 -5.71 42.15
C PHE A 8 -13.24 -6.33 41.48
N LEU A 9 -13.36 -6.63 40.19
CA LEU A 9 -12.24 -7.07 39.36
C LEU A 9 -11.44 -5.83 38.96
N ALA A 10 -10.32 -5.60 39.66
CA ALA A 10 -9.36 -4.58 39.30
C ALA A 10 -8.68 -4.98 37.97
N LEU A 11 -9.11 -4.37 36.87
CA LEU A 11 -8.34 -4.38 35.62
C LEU A 11 -7.05 -3.59 35.85
N LEU A 12 -5.95 -4.31 36.06
CA LEU A 12 -4.62 -3.78 35.83
C LEU A 12 -4.49 -3.58 34.31
N ILE A 13 -4.73 -2.35 33.86
CA ILE A 13 -4.37 -1.91 32.52
C ILE A 13 -2.84 -1.84 32.53
N VAL A 14 -2.20 -2.93 32.09
CA VAL A 14 -0.79 -2.90 31.70
C VAL A 14 -0.73 -1.97 30.49
N ALA A 15 -0.16 -0.79 30.70
CA ALA A 15 0.27 0.07 29.62
C ALA A 15 1.34 -0.70 28.84
N CYS A 16 0.98 -1.19 27.65
CA CYS A 16 1.96 -1.61 26.65
C CYS A 16 2.72 -0.35 26.21
N SER A 17 3.84 -0.10 26.88
CA SER A 17 4.93 0.67 26.32
C SER A 17 5.63 -0.22 25.29
N SER A 18 5.30 -0.05 24.02
CA SER A 18 6.14 -0.51 22.92
C SER A 18 6.31 0.66 21.97
N ASP A 19 7.19 1.56 22.35
CA ASP A 19 7.64 2.69 21.55
C ASP A 19 9.05 2.35 21.05
N ASP A 20 9.13 1.30 20.22
CA ASP A 20 10.31 0.96 19.43
C ASP A 20 9.84 0.90 17.98
N GLY A 21 9.72 2.08 17.37
CA GLY A 21 9.46 2.23 15.94
C GLY A 21 10.66 1.71 15.16
N ASP A 22 10.69 0.41 14.91
CA ASP A 22 11.78 -0.24 14.18
C ASP A 22 11.62 0.05 12.68
N SER A 23 12.26 1.12 12.23
CA SER A 23 12.28 1.55 10.82
C SER A 23 12.82 0.48 9.86
N ASN A 24 13.47 -0.56 10.40
CA ASN A 24 14.05 -1.67 9.66
C ASN A 24 13.08 -2.84 9.45
N SER A 25 11.81 -2.67 9.81
CA SER A 25 10.80 -3.70 9.61
C SER A 25 10.71 -4.13 8.14
N LEU A 26 10.71 -5.45 7.92
CA LEU A 26 10.56 -6.07 6.61
C LEU A 26 9.08 -6.36 6.27
N LEU A 27 8.16 -5.73 7.00
CA LEU A 27 6.73 -5.97 6.89
C LEU A 27 6.06 -4.93 6.01
N SER A 28 5.38 -5.38 4.97
CA SER A 28 4.48 -4.53 4.21
C SER A 28 3.10 -4.46 4.90
N SER A 29 2.38 -3.38 4.63
CA SER A 29 0.99 -3.21 5.03
C SER A 29 0.29 -2.32 4.02
N TRP A 30 -1.00 -2.55 3.82
CA TRP A 30 -1.83 -1.58 3.13
C TRP A 30 -3.26 -1.69 3.64
N GLN A 31 -3.97 -0.58 3.58
CA GLN A 31 -5.36 -0.50 3.98
C GLN A 31 -6.11 0.42 3.05
N ILE A 32 -7.40 0.15 2.91
CA ILE A 32 -8.32 0.95 2.12
C ILE A 32 -9.59 1.18 2.92
N THR A 33 -10.08 2.41 2.90
CA THR A 33 -11.32 2.84 3.52
C THR A 33 -12.31 3.19 2.43
N VAL A 34 -13.45 2.52 2.42
CA VAL A 34 -14.52 2.68 1.45
C VAL A 34 -15.83 2.76 2.20
N ASP A 35 -16.67 3.76 1.89
CA ASP A 35 -17.97 3.98 2.56
C ASP A 35 -17.86 4.05 4.10
N GLY A 36 -16.74 4.58 4.60
CA GLY A 36 -16.46 4.70 6.04
C GLY A 36 -16.01 3.41 6.74
N GLN A 37 -15.86 2.31 6.01
CA GLN A 37 -15.30 1.06 6.52
C GLN A 37 -13.86 0.88 6.03
N THR A 38 -12.94 0.60 6.96
CA THR A 38 -11.54 0.31 6.67
C THR A 38 -11.32 -1.19 6.59
N TYR A 39 -10.71 -1.63 5.50
CA TYR A 39 -10.25 -2.98 5.26
C TYR A 39 -8.72 -2.98 5.20
N GLN A 40 -8.12 -4.00 5.78
CA GLN A 40 -6.67 -4.17 5.83
C GLN A 40 -6.38 -5.66 5.82
N GLU A 41 -5.40 -6.08 5.02
CA GLU A 41 -4.88 -7.44 5.13
C GLU A 41 -4.13 -7.62 6.45
N SER A 42 -4.32 -8.77 7.11
CA SER A 42 -3.74 -9.01 8.43
C SER A 42 -2.22 -9.13 8.34
N PRO A 43 -1.43 -8.21 8.92
CA PRO A 43 0.02 -8.31 8.92
C PRO A 43 0.50 -9.53 9.75
N PRO A 44 1.70 -10.05 9.50
CA PRO A 44 2.72 -9.52 8.58
C PRO A 44 2.55 -9.99 7.12
N ILE A 45 2.56 -9.04 6.18
CA ILE A 45 2.80 -9.33 4.75
C ILE A 45 4.32 -9.33 4.55
N PRO A 46 4.94 -10.48 4.20
CA PRO A 46 6.38 -10.51 3.93
C PRO A 46 6.77 -9.66 2.71
N ILE A 47 7.99 -9.12 2.76
CA ILE A 47 8.79 -8.35 1.76
C ILE A 47 8.44 -8.55 0.28
N TYR A 48 8.05 -9.76 -0.11
CA TYR A 48 7.80 -10.12 -1.49
C TYR A 48 6.34 -10.54 -1.66
N SER A 49 5.43 -9.57 -1.58
CA SER A 49 4.28 -9.68 -2.45
C SER A 49 4.82 -9.69 -3.89
N GLY A 50 4.25 -10.55 -4.74
CA GLY A 50 4.77 -10.80 -6.09
C GLY A 50 4.89 -9.53 -6.93
N GLY A 51 5.36 -9.68 -8.16
CA GLY A 51 5.43 -8.56 -9.07
C GLY A 51 5.89 -8.95 -10.45
N SER A 52 6.08 -7.95 -11.30
CA SER A 52 6.52 -8.10 -12.68
C SER A 52 7.66 -7.14 -12.99
N GLY A 53 8.75 -7.68 -13.52
CA GLY A 53 9.88 -6.88 -14.00
C GLY A 53 11.15 -7.72 -14.21
N PRO A 54 12.22 -7.10 -14.75
CA PRO A 54 12.27 -5.68 -15.16
C PRO A 54 11.45 -5.38 -16.42
N LEU A 55 10.81 -4.21 -16.46
CA LEU A 55 10.06 -3.64 -17.58
C LEU A 55 10.56 -2.21 -17.85
N ASN A 56 10.17 -1.60 -18.98
CA ASN A 56 10.43 -0.17 -19.19
C ASN A 56 9.30 0.66 -18.57
N ASP A 57 9.68 1.71 -17.85
CA ASP A 57 8.78 2.74 -17.35
C ASP A 57 8.46 3.79 -18.42
N CYS A 58 7.63 4.78 -18.06
CA CYS A 58 7.15 5.84 -18.96
C CYS A 58 8.26 6.69 -19.62
N ASN A 59 9.48 6.65 -19.08
CA ASN A 59 10.67 7.34 -19.58
C ASN A 59 11.65 6.40 -20.28
N GLY A 60 11.41 5.09 -20.25
CA GLY A 60 12.29 4.06 -20.78
C GLY A 60 13.31 3.52 -19.78
N ASP A 61 13.21 3.90 -18.50
CA ASP A 61 14.06 3.39 -17.43
C ASP A 61 13.57 2.01 -16.97
N LEU A 62 14.45 1.20 -16.36
CA LEU A 62 14.04 -0.12 -15.86
C LEU A 62 13.20 0.02 -14.59
N ALA A 63 12.05 -0.63 -14.56
CA ALA A 63 11.10 -0.62 -13.45
C ALA A 63 10.61 -2.03 -13.07
N PHE A 64 10.03 -2.11 -11.89
CA PHE A 64 9.31 -3.26 -11.35
C PHE A 64 7.91 -2.82 -10.92
N TYR A 65 6.92 -3.66 -11.16
CA TYR A 65 5.57 -3.50 -10.63
C TYR A 65 5.40 -4.45 -9.46
N GLN A 66 5.37 -3.90 -8.25
CA GLN A 66 5.14 -4.66 -7.04
C GLN A 66 3.65 -4.70 -6.73
N PHE A 67 3.13 -5.91 -6.54
CA PHE A 67 1.73 -6.11 -6.18
C PHE A 67 1.56 -5.96 -4.68
N PHE A 68 0.47 -5.39 -4.19
CA PHE A 68 0.06 -5.56 -2.80
C PHE A 68 -0.82 -6.81 -2.68
N PRO A 69 -0.88 -7.47 -1.50
CA PRO A 69 -1.82 -8.55 -1.30
C PRO A 69 -3.25 -8.08 -1.49
N GLU A 70 -4.06 -8.90 -2.12
CA GLU A 70 -5.46 -8.60 -2.37
C GLU A 70 -6.25 -8.59 -1.05
N ILE A 71 -7.22 -7.68 -0.92
CA ILE A 71 -8.20 -7.69 0.16
C ILE A 71 -9.52 -8.18 -0.44
N ASP A 72 -9.93 -9.39 -0.07
CA ASP A 72 -11.20 -9.97 -0.48
C ASP A 72 -12.23 -9.90 0.66
N THR A 73 -13.36 -9.24 0.38
CA THR A 73 -14.48 -9.12 1.30
C THR A 73 -15.72 -9.75 0.68
N ALA A 74 -16.71 -10.11 1.50
CA ALA A 74 -17.95 -10.74 1.03
C ALA A 74 -18.70 -9.94 -0.06
N THR A 75 -18.41 -8.65 -0.23
CA THR A 75 -19.08 -7.77 -1.18
C THR A 75 -18.17 -7.19 -2.27
N ARG A 76 -16.86 -7.17 -2.05
CA ARG A 76 -15.91 -6.42 -2.88
C ARG A 76 -14.50 -7.01 -2.76
N PHE A 77 -13.81 -7.01 -3.90
CA PHE A 77 -12.38 -7.26 -4.01
C PHE A 77 -11.63 -5.92 -4.12
N TYR A 78 -10.47 -5.81 -3.48
CA TYR A 78 -9.59 -4.66 -3.59
C TYR A 78 -8.17 -5.13 -3.87
N SER A 79 -7.51 -4.48 -4.82
CA SER A 79 -6.09 -4.65 -5.05
C SER A 79 -5.40 -3.30 -5.24
N ALA A 80 -4.10 -3.30 -5.03
CA ALA A 80 -3.26 -2.16 -5.32
C ALA A 80 -1.91 -2.69 -5.80
N ASP A 81 -1.23 -1.90 -6.63
CA ASP A 81 0.12 -2.18 -7.10
C ASP A 81 0.92 -0.86 -7.12
N ILE A 82 2.24 -0.93 -6.97
CA ILE A 82 3.11 0.25 -7.11
C ILE A 82 4.26 -0.04 -8.06
N SER A 83 4.51 0.89 -8.99
CA SER A 83 5.72 0.86 -9.81
C SER A 83 6.89 1.43 -9.03
N HIS A 84 8.08 0.88 -9.22
CA HIS A 84 9.31 1.50 -8.74
C HIS A 84 10.48 1.22 -9.67
N TYR A 85 11.51 2.05 -9.63
CA TYR A 85 12.74 1.77 -10.37
C TYR A 85 13.35 0.42 -9.97
N TRP A 86 13.87 -0.31 -10.96
CA TRP A 86 14.54 -1.59 -10.77
C TRP A 86 15.98 -1.39 -10.27
N LEU A 87 16.67 -0.37 -10.77
CA LEU A 87 18.07 -0.08 -10.42
C LEU A 87 18.16 0.87 -9.23
N THR A 88 19.16 0.62 -8.39
CA THR A 88 19.42 1.39 -7.17
C THR A 88 19.91 2.80 -7.49
N SER A 89 20.71 2.96 -8.54
CA SER A 89 21.15 4.27 -9.05
C SER A 89 19.98 5.19 -9.39
N ASP A 90 19.00 4.68 -10.12
CA ASP A 90 17.80 5.42 -10.51
C ASP A 90 16.92 5.71 -9.29
N PHE A 91 16.70 4.71 -8.43
CA PHE A 91 15.85 4.86 -7.24
C PHE A 91 16.38 5.87 -6.23
N ASN A 92 17.70 6.05 -6.11
CA ASN A 92 18.30 7.06 -5.23
C ASN A 92 17.90 8.50 -5.56
N SER A 93 17.42 8.77 -6.77
CA SER A 93 16.90 10.08 -7.17
C SER A 93 15.44 10.33 -6.75
N THR A 94 14.76 9.29 -6.24
CA THR A 94 13.35 9.34 -5.83
C THR A 94 13.17 10.21 -4.58
N SER A 95 12.15 11.05 -4.58
CA SER A 95 11.86 12.00 -3.50
C SER A 95 10.48 11.78 -2.89
N LEU A 96 10.26 12.30 -1.70
CA LEU A 96 8.89 12.38 -1.14
C LEU A 96 8.03 13.34 -1.96
N GLY A 97 6.72 13.10 -2.00
CA GLY A 97 5.78 14.01 -2.65
C GLY A 97 4.66 13.32 -3.38
N SER A 98 4.01 14.08 -4.26
CA SER A 98 2.85 13.61 -5.01
C SER A 98 3.27 12.85 -6.26
N TYR A 99 2.68 11.67 -6.43
CA TYR A 99 2.90 10.78 -7.56
C TYR A 99 1.57 10.43 -8.24
N PRO A 100 1.60 9.94 -9.49
CA PRO A 100 0.39 9.50 -10.16
C PRO A 100 -0.33 8.38 -9.41
N ILE A 101 -1.65 8.35 -9.58
CA ILE A 101 -2.51 7.26 -9.15
C ILE A 101 -3.58 7.00 -10.22
N LYS A 102 -3.89 5.73 -10.46
CA LYS A 102 -4.90 5.31 -11.42
C LYS A 102 -5.70 4.12 -10.93
N GLY A 103 -6.82 3.89 -11.61
CA GLY A 103 -7.74 2.79 -11.35
C GLY A 103 -7.64 1.64 -12.34
N ASP A 104 -6.43 1.30 -12.78
CA ASP A 104 -6.15 0.30 -13.82
C ASP A 104 -4.78 -0.34 -13.57
N TYR A 105 -4.50 -1.47 -14.22
CA TYR A 105 -3.23 -2.18 -14.11
C TYR A 105 -2.04 -1.31 -14.47
N LEU A 106 -0.91 -1.55 -13.81
CA LEU A 106 0.35 -0.91 -14.18
C LEU A 106 0.80 -1.40 -15.57
N ASP A 107 1.02 -0.46 -16.48
CA ASP A 107 1.51 -0.67 -17.84
C ASP A 107 2.27 0.59 -18.29
N ASN A 108 3.61 0.46 -18.35
CA ASN A 108 4.54 1.51 -18.72
C ASN A 108 4.39 2.79 -17.87
N ASP A 109 4.14 2.63 -16.57
CA ASP A 109 3.95 3.76 -15.66
C ASP A 109 5.27 4.22 -15.04
N CYS A 110 5.36 5.54 -14.82
CA CYS A 110 6.51 6.17 -14.18
C CYS A 110 6.72 5.67 -12.74
N ASN A 111 7.93 5.80 -12.21
CA ASN A 111 8.29 5.49 -10.83
C ASN A 111 7.26 6.01 -9.78
N LEU A 112 6.93 5.16 -8.81
CA LEU A 112 5.95 5.36 -7.73
C LEU A 112 4.52 5.69 -8.19
N THR A 113 4.13 5.31 -9.40
CA THR A 113 2.71 5.31 -9.78
C THR A 113 2.00 4.24 -8.97
N LEU A 114 0.92 4.63 -8.30
CA LEU A 114 0.06 3.70 -7.57
C LEU A 114 -1.14 3.29 -8.44
N SER A 115 -1.34 2.01 -8.61
CA SER A 115 -2.61 1.45 -9.06
C SER A 115 -3.43 1.05 -7.84
N VAL A 116 -4.71 1.39 -7.82
CA VAL A 116 -5.69 0.87 -6.84
C VAL A 116 -6.87 0.43 -7.66
N THR A 117 -7.39 -0.78 -7.47
CA THR A 117 -8.56 -1.30 -8.21
C THR A 117 -9.63 -1.85 -7.27
N LEU A 118 -10.89 -1.57 -7.62
CA LEU A 118 -12.09 -1.98 -6.87
C LEU A 118 -12.96 -2.93 -7.72
N SER A 119 -13.41 -4.02 -7.09
CA SER A 119 -14.36 -5.04 -7.58
C SER A 119 -13.83 -6.17 -8.47
N ASP A 120 -14.62 -7.25 -8.54
CA ASP A 120 -14.48 -8.39 -9.47
C ASP A 120 -14.86 -8.05 -10.93
N SER A 121 -15.50 -6.90 -11.16
CA SER A 121 -15.95 -6.49 -12.48
C SER A 121 -14.90 -5.60 -13.12
N PHE A 122 -14.13 -6.19 -14.03
CA PHE A 122 -13.32 -5.56 -15.08
C PHE A 122 -14.13 -4.63 -16.02
N GLU A 123 -15.31 -4.16 -15.60
CA GLU A 123 -16.28 -3.45 -16.44
C GLU A 123 -16.06 -1.93 -16.38
N ASN A 124 -14.96 -1.48 -16.97
CA ASN A 124 -14.74 -0.09 -17.41
C ASN A 124 -14.88 1.02 -16.35
N ASP A 125 -15.03 0.74 -15.05
CA ASP A 125 -15.22 1.78 -14.03
C ASP A 125 -14.15 2.86 -14.13
N SER A 126 -14.55 4.11 -13.91
CA SER A 126 -13.65 5.25 -14.04
C SER A 126 -13.13 5.70 -12.69
N PHE A 127 -11.80 5.84 -12.59
CA PHE A 127 -11.14 6.42 -11.43
C PHE A 127 -10.82 7.88 -11.68
N SER A 128 -11.14 8.73 -10.71
CA SER A 128 -11.02 10.18 -10.82
C SER A 128 -10.66 10.82 -9.48
N ASN A 129 -10.27 12.09 -9.53
CA ASN A 129 -9.91 12.90 -8.35
C ASN A 129 -8.86 12.21 -7.45
N GLY A 130 -7.99 11.41 -8.08
CA GLY A 130 -6.98 10.65 -7.39
C GLY A 130 -5.88 11.53 -6.81
N THR A 131 -5.51 11.25 -5.57
CA THR A 131 -4.30 11.81 -4.94
C THR A 131 -3.47 10.67 -4.42
N HIS A 132 -2.17 10.67 -4.70
CA HIS A 132 -1.22 9.75 -4.08
C HIS A 132 0.00 10.55 -3.62
N ASN A 133 0.33 10.43 -2.34
CA ASN A 133 1.44 11.16 -1.74
C ASN A 133 2.33 10.21 -0.94
N VAL A 134 3.57 10.08 -1.38
CA VAL A 134 4.63 9.33 -0.72
C VAL A 134 5.16 10.19 0.42
N THR A 135 5.04 9.68 1.64
CA THR A 135 5.36 10.40 2.88
C THR A 135 6.66 9.93 3.53
N SER A 136 7.15 8.73 3.19
CA SER A 136 8.42 8.21 3.70
C SER A 136 9.08 7.31 2.66
N ILE A 137 10.41 7.41 2.55
CA ILE A 137 11.28 6.48 1.81
C ILE A 137 12.50 6.27 2.70
N ASN A 138 12.68 5.05 3.20
CA ASN A 138 13.81 4.71 4.06
C ASN A 138 14.51 3.47 3.55
N GLN A 139 15.83 3.54 3.42
CA GLN A 139 16.65 2.35 3.20
C GLN A 139 16.62 1.47 4.45
N ILE A 140 16.23 0.20 4.29
CA ILE A 140 16.24 -0.80 5.36
C ILE A 140 17.60 -1.49 5.44
N SER A 141 18.11 -1.93 4.30
CA SER A 141 19.39 -2.61 4.19
C SER A 141 19.96 -2.48 2.79
N SER A 142 21.28 -2.67 2.66
CA SER A 142 21.93 -2.72 1.36
C SER A 142 23.02 -3.80 1.37
N SER A 143 23.12 -4.51 0.26
CA SER A 143 24.15 -5.49 -0.05
C SER A 143 24.85 -5.11 -1.35
N ASN A 144 25.76 -5.96 -1.83
CA ASN A 144 26.40 -5.80 -3.12
C ASN A 144 25.51 -6.17 -4.32
N ASN A 145 24.31 -6.73 -4.08
CA ASN A 145 23.40 -7.17 -5.14
C ASN A 145 22.07 -6.41 -5.10
N GLU A 146 21.55 -6.14 -3.91
CA GLU A 146 20.24 -5.52 -3.70
C GLU A 146 20.25 -4.50 -2.55
N THR A 147 19.36 -3.53 -2.65
CA THR A 147 19.01 -2.59 -1.57
C THR A 147 17.51 -2.73 -1.29
N LEU A 148 17.17 -2.92 -0.01
CA LEU A 148 15.79 -2.97 0.45
C LEU A 148 15.37 -1.59 0.95
N TRP A 149 14.19 -1.15 0.53
CA TRP A 149 13.61 0.12 0.92
C TRP A 149 12.23 -0.10 1.52
N SER A 150 11.84 0.78 2.44
CA SER A 150 10.46 0.97 2.83
C SER A 150 9.93 2.25 2.22
N ILE A 151 8.77 2.16 1.58
CA ILE A 151 8.04 3.29 1.02
C ILE A 151 6.70 3.34 1.73
N GLU A 152 6.36 4.50 2.26
CA GLU A 152 5.06 4.73 2.88
C GLU A 152 4.35 5.87 2.18
N GLY A 153 3.05 5.72 1.98
CA GLY A 153 2.24 6.72 1.32
C GLY A 153 0.78 6.66 1.73
N ASN A 154 0.08 7.74 1.40
CA ASN A 154 -1.35 7.85 1.57
C ASN A 154 -1.99 8.19 0.23
N PHE A 155 -3.21 7.72 0.02
CA PHE A 155 -3.94 7.96 -1.22
C PHE A 155 -5.42 8.21 -0.98
N SER A 156 -6.05 8.82 -1.98
CA SER A 156 -7.49 8.98 -2.06
C SER A 156 -7.94 9.00 -3.52
N GLY A 157 -9.22 8.79 -3.75
CA GLY A 157 -9.81 8.93 -5.07
C GLY A 157 -11.28 8.59 -5.08
N THR A 158 -11.87 8.62 -6.27
CA THR A 158 -13.29 8.31 -6.48
C THR A 158 -13.46 7.38 -7.67
N TYR A 159 -14.08 6.24 -7.42
CA TYR A 159 -14.60 5.35 -8.44
C TYR A 159 -15.99 5.79 -8.88
N THR A 160 -16.25 5.73 -10.18
CA THR A 160 -17.59 5.83 -10.73
C THR A 160 -17.92 4.54 -11.44
N TYR A 161 -18.97 3.85 -10.97
CA TYR A 161 -19.48 2.65 -11.59
C TYR A 161 -20.15 3.02 -12.91
N ASN A 162 -19.63 2.54 -14.03
CA ASN A 162 -20.10 3.01 -15.33
C ASN A 162 -21.53 2.55 -15.66
N ASN A 163 -21.96 1.43 -15.10
CA ASN A 163 -23.29 0.86 -15.33
C ASN A 163 -24.41 1.60 -14.58
N THR A 164 -24.14 2.15 -13.39
CA THR A 164 -25.12 2.85 -12.55
C THR A 164 -24.89 4.35 -12.47
N GLY A 165 -23.68 4.82 -12.75
CA GLY A 165 -23.21 6.18 -12.49
C GLY A 165 -22.99 6.48 -11.00
N GLU A 166 -23.11 5.48 -10.13
CA GLU A 166 -22.87 5.64 -8.69
C GLU A 166 -21.38 5.85 -8.42
N THR A 167 -21.08 6.71 -7.45
CA THR A 167 -19.70 7.04 -7.10
C THR A 167 -19.36 6.53 -5.71
N VAL A 168 -18.14 6.01 -5.57
CA VAL A 168 -17.58 5.54 -4.30
C VAL A 168 -16.25 6.26 -4.06
N SER A 169 -16.17 6.96 -2.93
CA SER A 169 -14.93 7.58 -2.49
C SER A 169 -14.11 6.62 -1.66
N LEU A 170 -12.80 6.63 -1.87
CA LEU A 170 -11.85 5.83 -1.12
C LEU A 170 -10.71 6.69 -0.57
N THR A 171 -10.16 6.24 0.54
CA THR A 171 -8.90 6.73 1.10
C THR A 171 -8.11 5.55 1.61
N GLY A 172 -6.79 5.59 1.56
CA GLY A 172 -5.97 4.51 2.07
C GLY A 172 -4.56 4.94 2.40
N SER A 173 -3.82 4.00 2.95
CA SER A 173 -2.41 4.17 3.30
C SER A 173 -1.69 2.85 3.11
N TYR A 174 -0.41 2.92 2.82
CA TYR A 174 0.43 1.74 2.65
C TYR A 174 1.83 1.95 3.21
N ARG A 175 2.47 0.83 3.52
CA ARG A 175 3.90 0.64 3.65
C ARG A 175 4.27 -0.53 2.73
N SER A 176 5.10 -0.27 1.73
CA SER A 176 5.67 -1.32 0.88
C SER A 176 7.15 -1.48 1.17
N VAL A 177 7.60 -2.73 1.27
CA VAL A 177 9.02 -3.05 1.21
C VAL A 177 9.37 -3.44 -0.23
N ILE A 178 10.20 -2.64 -0.88
CA ILE A 178 10.66 -2.88 -2.25
C ILE A 178 12.14 -3.29 -2.27
N ALA A 179 12.56 -3.93 -3.35
CA ALA A 179 13.96 -4.21 -3.63
C ALA A 179 14.40 -3.51 -4.91
N THR A 180 15.58 -2.89 -4.87
CA THR A 180 16.29 -2.40 -6.06
C THR A 180 17.60 -3.15 -6.20
N TYR A 181 18.11 -3.24 -7.41
CA TYR A 181 19.32 -4.01 -7.72
C TYR A 181 20.49 -3.08 -8.04
N GLN A 182 21.71 -3.50 -7.73
CA GLN A 182 22.90 -2.75 -8.10
C GLN A 182 23.12 -2.82 -9.63
N ASP A 183 23.68 -1.76 -10.20
CA ASP A 183 24.07 -1.67 -11.61
C ASP A 183 25.23 -2.59 -12.00
#